data_AF-D0LYQ0-F1
#
_entry.id   AF-D0LYQ0-F1
#
_cell.length_a   1.000
_cell.length_b   1.000
_cell.length_c   1.000
_cell.angle_alpha   90.00
_cell.angle_beta   90.00
_cell.angle_gamma   90.00
#
_symmetry.space_group_name_H-M   'P 1'
#
loop_
_entity.id
_entity.type
_entity.pdbx_description
1 polymer ?
#
loop_
_entity_poly.entity_id
_entity_poly.type
_entity_poly.pdbx_seq_one_letter_code
_entity_poly.pdbx_strand_id
1 'polypeptide(L)'
;MSDTLACPQCGAANPHDARFCESCGHALAGSEAAAIAPGAASEDMPDAQMMLEKLHKAKQYASRPLLLVAALHTISTALILFRSRYLLESLGAEATSIYLTMGGVAAAFWILYLWSRHSPFPAAIVGTVLYLAVHLPQLLADPSSVSKGILFKVLILFYLARAIVAALKYRDLRATLAADH
;
A
#
# COMPACT_ATOMS: atom_id res chain seq x y z
N MET A 1 -57.03 -40.92 -0.70
CA MET A 1 -55.76 -41.39 -0.13
C MET A 1 -54.77 -40.27 -0.40
N SER A 2 -54.30 -39.57 0.62
CA SER A 2 -53.36 -38.46 0.45
C SER A 2 -52.00 -39.05 0.09
N ASP A 3 -51.49 -38.72 -1.09
CA ASP A 3 -50.19 -39.18 -1.56
C ASP A 3 -49.09 -38.39 -0.84
N THR A 4 -48.12 -39.08 -0.24
CA THR A 4 -47.10 -38.49 0.63
C THR A 4 -45.72 -38.96 0.21
N LEU A 5 -44.72 -38.07 0.26
CA LEU A 5 -43.33 -38.37 -0.03
C LEU A 5 -42.47 -38.20 1.23
N ALA A 6 -41.45 -39.04 1.38
CA ALA A 6 -40.48 -38.95 2.47
C ALA A 6 -39.37 -37.95 2.13
N CYS A 7 -39.00 -37.09 3.09
CA CYS A 7 -37.88 -36.17 2.93
C CYS A 7 -36.55 -36.95 2.89
N PRO A 8 -35.69 -36.75 1.86
CA PRO A 8 -34.42 -37.46 1.77
C PRO A 8 -33.39 -37.04 2.83
N GLN A 9 -33.61 -35.91 3.51
CA GLN A 9 -32.66 -35.36 4.48
C GLN A 9 -32.94 -35.78 5.92
N CYS A 10 -34.21 -35.88 6.32
CA CYS A 10 -34.60 -36.23 7.69
C CYS A 10 -35.60 -37.40 7.82
N GLY A 11 -36.14 -37.91 6.70
CA GLY A 11 -37.09 -39.02 6.69
C GLY A 11 -38.54 -38.67 7.03
N ALA A 12 -38.87 -37.41 7.33
CA ALA A 12 -40.25 -37.00 7.62
C ALA A 12 -41.17 -37.19 6.41
N ALA A 13 -42.42 -37.61 6.65
CA ALA A 13 -43.45 -37.70 5.62
C ALA A 13 -44.03 -36.30 5.34
N ASN A 14 -44.12 -35.92 4.06
CA ASN A 14 -44.64 -34.63 3.62
C ASN A 14 -45.66 -34.83 2.50
N PRO A 15 -46.60 -33.90 2.29
CA PRO A 15 -47.48 -33.89 1.13
C PRO A 15 -46.70 -33.89 -0.20
N HIS A 16 -47.24 -34.50 -1.26
CA HIS A 16 -46.54 -34.57 -2.55
C HIS A 16 -46.37 -33.20 -3.24
N ASP A 17 -47.18 -32.21 -2.88
CA ASP A 17 -47.12 -30.82 -3.35
C ASP A 17 -46.27 -29.90 -2.45
N ALA A 18 -45.73 -30.41 -1.35
CA ALA A 18 -44.89 -29.64 -0.44
C ALA A 18 -43.58 -29.22 -1.12
N ARG A 19 -43.28 -27.90 -1.11
CA ARG A 19 -42.05 -27.34 -1.69
C ARG A 19 -40.84 -27.51 -0.76
N PHE A 20 -41.06 -27.50 0.54
CA PHE A 20 -40.06 -27.67 1.59
C PHE A 20 -40.57 -28.66 2.63
N CYS A 21 -39.66 -29.36 3.30
CA CYS A 21 -40.01 -30.27 4.38
C CYS A 21 -40.53 -29.51 5.61
N GLU A 22 -41.69 -29.90 6.12
CA GLU A 22 -42.33 -29.26 7.28
C GLU A 22 -41.57 -29.51 8.59
N SER A 23 -40.67 -30.50 8.62
CA SER A 23 -39.89 -30.86 9.81
C SER A 23 -38.51 -30.20 9.84
N CYS A 24 -37.77 -30.21 8.72
CA CYS A 24 -36.38 -29.72 8.68
C CYS A 24 -36.12 -28.57 7.70
N GLY A 25 -37.09 -28.18 6.86
CA GLY A 25 -36.96 -27.10 5.89
C GLY A 25 -36.22 -27.47 4.58
N HIS A 26 -35.79 -28.72 4.38
CA HIS A 26 -35.12 -29.15 3.15
C HIS A 26 -36.06 -29.06 1.93
N ALA A 27 -35.58 -28.52 0.81
CA ALA A 27 -36.36 -28.41 -0.43
C ALA A 27 -36.66 -29.82 -1.00
N LEU A 28 -37.90 -30.05 -1.43
CA LEU A 28 -38.34 -31.34 -1.96
C LEU A 28 -38.40 -31.28 -3.50
N ALA A 29 -37.98 -32.37 -4.16
CA ALA A 29 -37.75 -32.43 -5.61
C ALA A 29 -39.01 -32.30 -6.48
N GLY A 30 -40.21 -32.19 -5.89
CA GLY A 30 -41.49 -32.01 -6.59
C GLY A 30 -41.88 -30.55 -6.86
N SER A 31 -41.12 -29.59 -6.35
CA SER A 31 -41.33 -28.17 -6.66
C SER A 31 -40.66 -27.83 -7.99
N GLU A 32 -41.42 -27.42 -9.01
CA GLU A 32 -40.87 -26.79 -10.23
C GLU A 32 -39.96 -25.57 -9.93
N ALA A 33 -39.95 -25.07 -8.69
CA ALA A 33 -39.00 -24.03 -8.24
C ALA A 33 -37.65 -24.57 -7.73
N ALA A 34 -37.44 -25.88 -7.64
CA ALA A 34 -36.16 -26.46 -7.21
C ALA A 34 -35.09 -26.49 -8.33
N ALA A 35 -35.47 -26.18 -9.58
CA ALA A 35 -34.55 -26.12 -10.72
C ALA A 35 -33.92 -24.74 -10.96
N ILE A 36 -34.11 -23.77 -10.06
CA ILE A 36 -33.41 -22.47 -10.11
C ILE A 36 -32.80 -22.16 -8.74
N ALA A 37 -31.73 -22.87 -8.39
CA ALA A 37 -30.70 -22.31 -7.51
C ALA A 37 -29.35 -23.02 -7.68
N PRO A 38 -28.60 -22.68 -8.74
CA PRO A 38 -27.17 -22.48 -8.61
C PRO A 38 -26.90 -20.98 -8.82
N GLY A 39 -27.11 -20.20 -7.77
CA GLY A 39 -27.04 -18.72 -7.83
C GLY A 39 -26.50 -18.04 -6.57
N ALA A 40 -25.87 -18.77 -5.65
CA ALA A 40 -25.16 -18.18 -4.50
C ALA A 40 -23.66 -17.99 -4.81
N ALA A 41 -23.35 -17.48 -6.00
CA ALA A 41 -22.00 -17.11 -6.39
C ALA A 41 -22.02 -15.77 -7.15
N SER A 42 -21.55 -14.74 -6.46
CA SER A 42 -20.94 -13.50 -6.95
C SER A 42 -21.78 -12.53 -7.78
N GLU A 43 -22.51 -11.63 -7.12
CA GLU A 43 -22.92 -10.35 -7.73
C GLU A 43 -21.94 -9.19 -7.42
N ASP A 44 -21.02 -9.32 -6.44
CA ASP A 44 -20.13 -8.22 -5.97
C ASP A 44 -18.62 -8.36 -6.32
N MET A 45 -18.22 -9.31 -7.17
CA MET A 45 -16.80 -9.48 -7.54
C MET A 45 -16.12 -8.22 -8.13
N PRO A 46 -16.77 -7.36 -8.93
CA PRO A 46 -16.16 -6.14 -9.46
C PRO A 46 -15.75 -5.14 -8.37
N ASP A 47 -16.53 -5.03 -7.29
CA ASP A 47 -16.31 -4.05 -6.23
C ASP A 47 -15.14 -4.43 -5.31
N ALA A 48 -15.01 -5.72 -4.98
CA ALA A 48 -13.87 -6.24 -4.23
C ALA A 48 -12.56 -6.07 -5.01
N GLN A 49 -12.56 -6.38 -6.32
CA GLN A 49 -11.39 -6.19 -7.19
C GLN A 49 -10.98 -4.72 -7.28
N MET A 50 -11.96 -3.82 -7.46
CA MET A 50 -11.73 -2.38 -7.46
C MET A 50 -11.14 -1.89 -6.12
N MET A 51 -11.61 -2.41 -4.99
CA MET A 51 -11.09 -2.03 -3.67
C MET A 51 -9.65 -2.52 -3.46
N LEU A 52 -9.32 -3.74 -3.88
CA LEU A 52 -7.95 -4.27 -3.87
C LEU A 52 -7.02 -3.44 -4.77
N GLU A 53 -7.49 -3.03 -5.95
CA GLU A 53 -6.72 -2.16 -6.84
C GLU A 53 -6.48 -0.78 -6.21
N LYS A 54 -7.50 -0.18 -5.57
CA LYS A 54 -7.37 1.09 -4.82
C LYS A 54 -6.34 0.95 -3.70
N LEU A 55 -6.36 -0.16 -2.96
CA LEU A 55 -5.41 -0.44 -1.88
C LEU A 55 -3.98 -0.56 -2.43
N HIS A 56 -3.79 -1.32 -3.51
CA HIS A 56 -2.48 -1.49 -4.16
C HIS A 56 -1.95 -0.15 -4.68
N LYS A 57 -2.78 0.64 -5.37
CA LYS A 57 -2.41 1.99 -5.81
C LYS A 57 -2.01 2.87 -4.62
N ALA A 58 -2.81 2.92 -3.57
CA ALA A 58 -2.49 3.71 -2.37
C ALA A 58 -1.13 3.30 -1.76
N LYS A 59 -0.87 1.99 -1.65
CA LYS A 59 0.42 1.45 -1.18
C LYS A 59 1.59 1.89 -2.07
N GLN A 60 1.42 1.82 -3.40
CA GLN A 60 2.44 2.25 -4.36
C GLN A 60 2.71 3.76 -4.26
N TYR A 61 1.67 4.59 -4.17
CA TYR A 61 1.81 6.04 -4.02
C TYR A 61 2.47 6.44 -2.70
N ALA A 62 2.25 5.67 -1.62
CA ALA A 62 2.95 5.87 -0.35
C ALA A 62 4.44 5.48 -0.42
N SER A 63 4.79 4.45 -1.19
CA SER A 63 6.15 3.89 -1.21
C SER A 63 7.06 4.50 -2.28
N ARG A 64 6.53 4.88 -3.44
CA ARG A 64 7.32 5.38 -4.59
C ARG A 64 8.16 6.62 -4.27
N PRO A 65 7.66 7.63 -3.55
CA PRO A 65 8.46 8.79 -3.18
C PRO A 65 9.71 8.43 -2.36
N LEU A 66 9.63 7.46 -1.45
CA LEU A 66 10.78 6.98 -0.67
C LEU A 66 11.87 6.39 -1.59
N LEU A 67 11.46 5.58 -2.59
CA LEU A 67 12.36 5.04 -3.60
C LEU A 67 13.00 6.14 -4.45
N LEU A 68 12.21 7.14 -4.87
CA LEU A 68 12.72 8.26 -5.66
C LEU A 68 13.81 9.03 -4.89
N VAL A 69 13.58 9.31 -3.61
CA VAL A 69 14.59 10.00 -2.77
C VAL A 69 15.83 9.13 -2.59
N ALA A 70 15.66 7.83 -2.34
CA ALA A 70 16.77 6.87 -2.24
C ALA A 70 17.63 6.87 -3.51
N ALA A 71 16.98 6.66 -4.67
CA ALA A 71 17.65 6.60 -5.96
C ALA A 71 18.35 7.92 -6.31
N LEU A 72 17.68 9.05 -6.08
CA LEU A 72 18.25 10.36 -6.38
C LEU A 72 19.51 10.64 -5.54
N HIS A 73 19.51 10.30 -4.26
CA HIS A 73 20.70 10.45 -3.41
C HIS A 73 21.80 9.45 -3.77
N THR A 74 21.46 8.21 -4.13
CA THR A 74 22.44 7.22 -4.63
C THR A 74 23.11 7.73 -5.91
N ILE A 75 22.33 8.22 -6.87
CA ILE A 75 22.86 8.76 -8.14
C ILE A 75 23.71 9.99 -7.86
N SER A 76 23.24 10.93 -7.04
CA SER A 76 23.99 12.14 -6.68
C SER A 76 25.32 11.78 -6.01
N THR A 77 25.31 10.86 -5.05
CA THR A 77 26.52 10.38 -4.38
C THR A 77 27.48 9.72 -5.36
N ALA A 78 26.97 8.86 -6.25
CA ALA A 78 27.77 8.18 -7.27
C ALA A 78 28.40 9.17 -8.26
N LEU A 79 27.67 10.20 -8.70
CA LEU A 79 28.20 11.24 -9.58
C LEU A 79 29.28 12.08 -8.91
N ILE A 80 29.07 12.47 -7.65
CA ILE A 80 30.05 13.24 -6.87
C ILE A 80 31.31 12.38 -6.65
N LEU A 81 31.15 11.08 -6.33
CA LEU A 81 32.27 10.14 -6.21
C LEU A 81 33.00 9.99 -7.55
N PHE A 82 32.28 9.73 -8.65
CA PHE A 82 32.87 9.56 -9.98
C PHE A 82 33.66 10.80 -10.42
N ARG A 83 33.10 11.99 -10.27
CA ARG A 83 33.79 13.26 -10.54
C ARG A 83 35.03 13.42 -9.66
N SER A 84 34.93 13.13 -8.37
CA SER A 84 36.06 13.25 -7.43
C SER A 84 37.19 12.25 -7.71
N ARG A 85 36.87 11.05 -8.20
CA ARG A 85 37.86 10.04 -8.63
C ARG A 85 38.64 10.50 -9.87
N TYR A 86 38.01 11.32 -10.73
CA TYR A 86 38.62 11.87 -11.93
C TYR A 86 39.45 13.14 -11.69
N LEU A 87 39.28 13.81 -10.53
CA LEU A 87 39.85 15.13 -10.24
C LEU A 87 40.84 15.07 -9.05
N LEU A 88 41.76 14.09 -9.07
CA LEU A 88 42.62 13.62 -7.98
C LEU A 88 43.09 14.63 -6.90
N GLU A 89 43.33 14.05 -5.72
CA GLU A 89 44.09 14.51 -4.54
C GLU A 89 43.37 15.36 -3.48
N SER A 90 43.27 14.77 -2.29
CA SER A 90 42.63 15.26 -1.06
C SER A 90 41.10 15.33 -1.06
N LEU A 91 40.47 14.19 -0.71
CA LEU A 91 39.20 14.23 0.01
C LEU A 91 39.46 14.93 1.35
N GLY A 92 39.40 16.27 1.36
CA GLY A 92 39.44 17.05 2.59
C GLY A 92 38.30 16.63 3.53
N ALA A 93 38.40 17.01 4.81
CA ALA A 93 37.36 16.73 5.81
C ALA A 93 35.96 17.18 5.34
N GLU A 94 35.89 18.31 4.65
CA GLU A 94 34.68 18.86 4.03
C GLU A 94 34.03 17.89 3.03
N ALA A 95 34.81 17.33 2.11
CA ALA A 95 34.30 16.38 1.11
C ALA A 95 33.79 15.10 1.79
N THR A 96 34.51 14.60 2.80
CA THR A 96 34.14 13.40 3.56
C THR A 96 32.77 13.56 4.25
N SER A 97 32.50 14.71 4.86
CA SER A 97 31.21 15.00 5.51
C SER A 97 30.03 14.96 4.53
N ILE A 98 30.21 15.46 3.30
CA ILE A 98 29.19 15.46 2.25
C ILE A 98 28.85 14.03 1.83
N TYR A 99 29.86 13.17 1.61
CA TYR A 99 29.62 11.77 1.23
C TYR A 99 28.92 10.99 2.34
N LEU A 100 29.31 11.19 3.61
CA LEU A 100 28.66 10.54 4.74
C LEU A 100 27.21 10.96 4.87
N THR A 101 26.91 12.25 4.67
CA THR A 101 25.54 12.77 4.73
C THR A 101 24.70 12.23 3.58
N MET A 102 25.17 12.37 2.33
CA MET A 102 24.41 11.93 1.15
C MET A 102 24.25 10.40 1.08
N GLY A 103 25.32 9.67 1.39
CA GLY A 103 25.30 8.20 1.46
C GLY A 103 24.44 7.69 2.61
N GLY A 104 24.51 8.35 3.79
CA GLY A 104 23.66 8.03 4.93
C GLY A 104 22.18 8.25 4.65
N VAL A 105 21.82 9.37 4.03
CA VAL A 105 20.44 9.64 3.57
C VAL A 105 20.00 8.58 2.56
N ALA A 106 20.82 8.26 1.55
CA ALA A 106 20.49 7.22 0.58
C ALA A 106 20.20 5.87 1.25
N ALA A 107 21.07 5.44 2.16
CA ALA A 107 20.91 4.19 2.90
C ALA A 107 19.63 4.18 3.76
N ALA A 108 19.39 5.26 4.51
CA ALA A 108 18.19 5.41 5.32
C ALA A 108 16.91 5.32 4.47
N PHE A 109 16.88 5.98 3.31
CA PHE A 109 15.72 5.95 2.42
C PHE A 109 15.52 4.60 1.71
N TRP A 110 16.60 3.86 1.40
CA TRP A 110 16.49 2.47 0.95
C TRP A 110 15.85 1.58 2.02
N ILE A 111 16.30 1.70 3.28
CA ILE A 111 15.73 0.95 4.41
C ILE A 111 14.25 1.31 4.57
N LEU A 112 13.90 2.59 4.57
CA LEU A 112 12.52 3.05 4.68
C LEU A 112 11.64 2.56 3.52
N TYR A 113 12.16 2.56 2.29
CA TYR A 113 11.46 2.01 1.14
C TYR A 113 11.20 0.49 1.27
N LEU A 114 12.19 -0.27 1.77
CA LEU A 114 12.00 -1.70 2.01
C LEU A 114 10.99 -1.94 3.14
N TRP A 115 11.04 -1.12 4.20
CA TRP A 115 10.09 -1.17 5.31
C TRP A 115 8.67 -0.77 4.90
N SER A 116 8.52 0.18 3.98
CA SER A 116 7.22 0.64 3.49
C SER A 116 6.45 -0.45 2.74
N ARG A 117 7.13 -1.50 2.25
CA ARG A 117 6.47 -2.68 1.66
C ARG A 117 5.57 -3.41 2.65
N HIS A 118 5.86 -3.32 3.94
CA HIS A 118 5.05 -3.90 5.00
C HIS A 118 4.19 -2.84 5.71
N SER A 119 4.78 -1.67 6.01
CA SER A 119 4.16 -0.62 6.82
C SER A 119 4.33 0.76 6.18
N PRO A 120 3.54 1.12 5.15
CA PRO A 120 3.74 2.36 4.39
C PRO A 120 3.48 3.65 5.20
N PHE A 121 2.52 3.64 6.13
CA PHE A 121 2.18 4.79 6.96
C PHE A 121 3.32 5.28 7.86
N PRO A 122 3.87 4.47 8.77
CA PRO A 122 4.99 4.92 9.60
C PRO A 122 6.24 5.25 8.76
N ALA A 123 6.48 4.50 7.67
CA ALA A 123 7.62 4.78 6.79
C ALA A 123 7.55 6.15 6.11
N ALA A 124 6.37 6.58 5.65
CA ALA A 124 6.19 7.89 5.02
C ALA A 124 6.42 9.05 6.00
N ILE A 125 5.93 8.92 7.24
CA ILE A 125 6.14 9.92 8.29
C ILE A 125 7.62 10.01 8.65
N VAL A 126 8.24 8.87 8.97
CA VAL A 126 9.66 8.82 9.36
C VAL A 126 10.55 9.36 8.24
N GLY A 127 10.30 8.98 6.99
CA GLY A 127 11.04 9.51 5.85
C GLY A 127 10.93 11.02 5.70
N THR A 128 9.73 11.58 5.89
CA THR A 128 9.51 13.03 5.82
C THR A 128 10.23 13.77 6.94
N VAL A 129 10.11 13.27 8.18
CA VAL A 129 10.79 13.86 9.35
C VAL A 129 12.30 13.80 9.19
N LEU A 130 12.85 12.66 8.76
CA LEU A 130 14.29 12.48 8.52
C LEU A 130 14.79 13.45 7.45
N TYR A 131 14.07 13.59 6.34
CA TYR A 131 14.44 14.53 5.28
C TYR A 131 14.52 15.97 5.79
N LEU A 132 13.50 16.40 6.54
CA LEU A 132 13.47 17.74 7.14
C LEU A 132 14.60 17.92 8.16
N ALA A 133 14.84 16.93 9.03
CA ALA A 133 15.89 17.00 10.04
C ALA A 133 17.29 17.18 9.43
N VAL A 134 17.55 16.54 8.28
CA VAL A 134 18.85 16.66 7.59
C VAL A 134 18.97 18.00 6.84
N HIS A 135 17.91 18.48 6.22
CA HIS A 135 18.00 19.63 5.29
C HIS A 135 17.62 20.98 5.90
N LEU A 136 16.85 21.01 6.98
CA LEU A 136 16.45 22.25 7.64
C LEU A 136 17.64 22.99 8.28
N PRO A 137 18.58 22.33 8.97
CA PRO A 137 19.75 23.02 9.53
C PRO A 137 20.61 23.71 8.46
N GLN A 138 20.72 23.09 7.28
CA GLN A 138 21.48 23.65 6.14
C GLN A 138 20.86 24.96 5.64
N LEU A 139 19.53 25.08 5.67
CA LEU A 139 18.81 26.30 5.31
C LEU A 139 18.99 27.42 6.34
N LEU A 140 19.05 27.06 7.62
CA LEU A 140 19.21 28.02 8.71
C LEU A 140 20.66 28.51 8.84
N ALA A 141 21.63 27.63 8.61
CA ALA A 141 23.05 27.95 8.76
C ALA A 141 23.61 28.76 7.59
N ASP A 142 23.27 28.40 6.33
CA ASP A 142 23.71 29.13 5.15
C ASP A 142 22.64 29.05 4.03
N PRO A 143 21.78 30.07 3.90
CA PRO A 143 20.75 30.14 2.87
C PRO A 143 21.32 30.09 1.44
N SER A 144 22.55 30.56 1.23
CA SER A 144 23.17 30.61 -0.10
C SER A 144 23.50 29.22 -0.62
N SER A 145 23.87 28.29 0.26
CA SER A 145 24.09 26.87 -0.04
C SER A 145 22.83 26.17 -0.56
N VAL A 146 21.64 26.65 -0.19
CA VAL A 146 20.36 26.03 -0.53
C VAL A 146 19.85 26.45 -1.91
N SER A 147 20.26 27.63 -2.40
CA SER A 147 19.82 28.17 -3.69
C SER A 147 20.13 27.24 -4.87
N LYS A 148 21.28 26.55 -4.83
CA LYS A 148 21.68 25.52 -5.80
C LYS A 148 21.01 24.19 -5.47
N GLY A 149 19.72 24.08 -5.80
CA GLY A 149 18.95 22.83 -5.66
C GLY A 149 17.63 22.96 -4.90
N ILE A 150 17.22 24.18 -4.54
CA ILE A 150 15.93 24.47 -3.89
C ILE A 150 14.76 23.84 -4.65
N LEU A 151 14.77 23.87 -5.99
CA LEU A 151 13.72 23.29 -6.83
C LEU A 151 13.57 21.79 -6.59
N PHE A 152 14.68 21.04 -6.53
CA PHE A 152 14.67 19.60 -6.27
C PHE A 152 14.18 19.31 -4.85
N LYS A 153 14.61 20.08 -3.85
CA LYS A 153 14.16 19.92 -2.45
C LYS A 153 12.65 20.14 -2.31
N VAL A 154 12.13 21.20 -2.93
CA VAL A 154 10.68 21.50 -2.94
C VAL A 154 9.91 20.38 -3.63
N LEU A 155 10.40 19.87 -4.76
CA LEU A 155 9.78 18.76 -5.47
C LEU A 155 9.76 17.48 -4.62
N ILE A 156 10.87 17.15 -3.95
CA ILE A 156 10.94 16.01 -3.02
C ILE A 156 9.93 16.16 -1.90
N LEU A 157 9.88 17.33 -1.24
CA LEU A 157 8.92 17.60 -0.17
C LEU A 157 7.47 17.48 -0.65
N PHE A 158 7.17 17.97 -1.85
CA PHE A 158 5.86 17.79 -2.47
C PHE A 158 5.49 16.31 -2.63
N TYR A 159 6.40 15.49 -3.17
CA TYR A 159 6.15 14.06 -3.33
C TYR A 159 6.07 13.30 -1.99
N LEU A 160 6.86 13.70 -0.97
CA LEU A 160 6.78 13.15 0.38
C LEU A 160 5.46 13.51 1.08
N ALA A 161 4.98 14.74 0.92
CA ALA A 161 3.66 15.13 1.42
C ALA A 161 2.55 14.28 0.76
N ARG A 162 2.65 14.04 -0.55
CA ARG A 162 1.72 13.11 -1.24
C ARG A 162 1.86 11.67 -0.76
N ALA A 163 3.06 11.23 -0.38
CA ALA A 163 3.27 9.91 0.22
C ALA A 163 2.47 9.76 1.52
N ILE A 164 2.48 10.77 2.38
CA ILE A 164 1.73 10.76 3.65
C ILE A 164 0.22 10.66 3.39
N VAL A 165 -0.32 11.46 2.48
CA VAL A 165 -1.75 11.42 2.12
C VAL A 165 -2.14 10.03 1.57
N ALA A 166 -1.31 9.47 0.69
CA ALA A 166 -1.53 8.13 0.16
C ALA A 166 -1.45 7.05 1.25
N ALA A 167 -0.56 7.22 2.23
CA ALA A 167 -0.38 6.26 3.32
C ALA A 167 -1.53 6.29 4.34
N LEU A 168 -2.10 7.47 4.61
CA LEU A 168 -3.35 7.61 5.37
C LEU A 168 -4.49 6.88 4.65
N LYS A 169 -4.66 7.13 3.35
CA LYS A 169 -5.67 6.44 2.54
C LYS A 169 -5.49 4.92 2.52
N TYR A 170 -4.25 4.43 2.45
CA TYR A 170 -3.97 2.99 2.55
C TYR A 170 -4.42 2.41 3.88
N ARG A 171 -4.18 3.11 5.00
CA ARG A 171 -4.59 2.68 6.33
C ARG A 171 -6.11 2.57 6.44
N ASP A 172 -6.83 3.58 5.95
CA ASP A 172 -8.29 3.63 6.01
C ASP A 172 -8.90 2.52 5.14
N LEU A 173 -8.45 2.37 3.89
CA LEU A 173 -8.90 1.29 3.00
C LEU A 173 -8.63 -0.11 3.59
N ARG A 174 -7.47 -0.30 4.22
CA ARG A 174 -7.14 -1.56 4.89
C ARG A 174 -8.04 -1.84 6.08
N ALA A 175 -8.45 -0.81 6.82
CA ALA A 175 -9.35 -0.95 7.96
C ALA A 175 -10.76 -1.35 7.50
N THR A 176 -11.27 -0.75 6.41
CA THR A 176 -12.55 -1.13 5.80
C THR A 176 -12.53 -2.59 5.34
N LEU A 177 -11.52 -3.00 4.58
CA LEU A 177 -11.35 -4.39 4.15
C LEU A 177 -11.29 -5.39 5.30
N ALA A 178 -10.73 -4.99 6.45
CA ALA A 178 -10.64 -5.86 7.62
C ALA A 178 -11.96 -5.94 8.42
N ALA A 179 -12.89 -5.00 8.22
CA ALA A 179 -14.18 -4.99 8.90
C ALA A 179 -15.26 -5.80 8.16
N ASP A 180 -15.09 -6.03 6.86
CA ASP A 180 -16.01 -6.82 6.01
C ASP A 180 -15.78 -8.35 6.09
N HIS A 181 -14.73 -8.79 6.80
CA HIS A 181 -14.37 -10.20 7.01
C HIS A 181 -14.55 -10.61 8.47
#